data_AF-A0A524ALY5-F1
#
_entry.id   AF-A0A524ALY5-F1
#
_cell.length_a   1.000
_cell.length_b   1.000
_cell.length_c   1.000
_cell.angle_alpha   90.00
_cell.angle_beta   90.00
_cell.angle_gamma   90.00
#
_symmetry.space_group_name_H-M   'P 1'
#
loop_
_entity.id
_entity.type
_entity.pdbx_description
1 polymer ?
#
loop_
_entity_poly.entity_id
_entity_poly.type
_entity_poly.pdbx_seq_one_letter_code
_entity_poly.pdbx_strand_id
1 'polypeptide(L)' 'MTATEILQSVQFVVGRDGKPTAAVLDMSAWEAFLSMLEDIEDVELIRDRMKNWRSKEGWTRWEDFETELETNALPTVD' A
#
# COMPACT_ATOMS: atom_id res chain seq x y z
N MET A 1 0.57 -13.58 3.08
CA MET A 1 1.84 -13.96 3.76
C MET A 1 2.11 -12.95 4.85
N THR A 2 2.78 -13.34 5.92
CA THR A 2 3.29 -12.42 6.95
C THR A 2 4.66 -11.89 6.55
N ALA A 3 5.09 -10.77 7.16
CA ALA A 3 6.42 -10.18 6.98
C ALA A 3 7.55 -11.22 7.06
N THR A 4 7.47 -12.06 8.08
CA THR A 4 8.50 -13.04 8.40
C THR A 4 8.57 -14.14 7.35
N GLU A 5 7.41 -14.59 6.83
CA GLU A 5 7.36 -15.61 5.78
C GLU A 5 7.98 -15.13 4.47
N ILE A 6 7.75 -13.86 4.11
CA ILE A 6 8.35 -13.22 2.92
C ILE A 6 9.88 -13.14 3.08
N LEU A 7 10.36 -12.66 4.23
CA LEU A 7 11.79 -12.53 4.47
C LEU A 7 12.50 -13.88 4.50
N GLN A 8 11.83 -14.94 4.97
CA GLN A 8 12.36 -16.30 5.00
C GLN A 8 12.38 -16.96 3.62
N SER A 9 11.57 -16.51 2.66
CA SER A 9 11.55 -17.06 1.29
C SER A 9 12.60 -16.43 0.35
N VAL A 10 13.22 -15.31 0.76
CA VAL A 10 14.23 -14.62 -0.05
C VAL A 10 15.42 -15.51 -0.34
N GLN A 11 15.78 -15.62 -1.63
CA GLN A 11 17.03 -16.24 -2.06
C GLN A 11 18.02 -15.16 -2.47
N PHE A 12 19.30 -15.31 -2.11
CA PHE A 12 20.33 -14.32 -2.42
C PHE A 12 21.27 -14.81 -3.52
N VAL A 13 21.50 -13.95 -4.51
CA VAL A 13 22.57 -14.15 -5.50
C VAL A 13 23.86 -13.59 -4.93
N VAL A 14 24.84 -14.45 -4.71
CA VAL A 14 26.13 -14.09 -4.09
C VAL A 14 27.19 -13.88 -5.17
N GLY A 15 27.85 -12.72 -5.11
CA GLY A 15 28.95 -12.35 -6.00
C GLY A 15 30.24 -13.11 -5.72
N ARG A 16 31.23 -12.93 -6.61
CA ARG A 16 32.55 -13.58 -6.47
C ARG A 16 33.33 -13.13 -5.23
N ASP A 17 33.00 -11.98 -4.67
CA ASP A 17 33.54 -11.46 -3.42
C ASP A 17 32.86 -12.03 -2.17
N GLY A 18 31.90 -12.96 -2.35
CA GLY A 18 31.15 -13.58 -1.27
C GLY A 18 30.02 -12.69 -0.72
N LYS A 19 29.72 -11.54 -1.34
CA LYS A 19 28.66 -10.64 -0.87
C LYS A 19 27.37 -10.83 -1.66
N PRO A 20 26.19 -10.76 -1.02
CA PRO A 20 24.92 -10.70 -1.72
C PRO A 20 24.87 -9.50 -2.68
N THR A 21 24.43 -9.73 -3.90
CA THR A 21 24.31 -8.72 -4.96
C THR A 21 22.88 -8.53 -5.46
N ALA A 22 22.03 -9.54 -5.29
CA ALA A 22 20.61 -9.46 -5.55
C ALA A 22 19.82 -10.36 -4.57
N ALA A 23 18.56 -9.99 -4.35
CA ALA A 23 17.57 -10.80 -3.67
C ALA A 23 16.53 -11.24 -4.70
N VAL A 24 16.16 -12.51 -4.69
CA VAL A 24 15.17 -13.12 -5.56
C VAL A 24 13.99 -13.54 -4.69
N LEU A 25 12.82 -13.09 -5.10
CA LEU A 25 11.52 -13.42 -4.52
C LEU A 25 10.69 -14.08 -5.62
N ASP A 26 9.84 -15.04 -5.25
CA ASP A 26 8.75 -15.42 -6.12
C ASP A 26 7.73 -14.28 -6.22
N MET A 27 6.89 -14.32 -7.25
CA MET A 27 5.97 -13.22 -7.54
C MET A 27 4.96 -13.00 -6.40
N SER A 28 4.49 -14.08 -5.76
CA SER A 28 3.52 -13.95 -4.66
C SER A 28 4.13 -13.27 -3.44
N ALA A 29 5.39 -13.57 -3.14
CA ALA A 29 6.14 -12.92 -2.07
C ALA A 29 6.47 -11.46 -2.41
N TRP A 30 6.75 -11.15 -3.69
CA TRP A 30 6.96 -9.78 -4.15
C TRP A 30 5.70 -8.90 -4.04
N GLU A 31 4.55 -9.40 -4.49
CA GLU A 31 3.27 -8.69 -4.37
C GLU A 31 2.89 -8.46 -2.90
N ALA A 32 3.05 -9.49 -2.07
CA ALA A 32 2.82 -9.37 -0.64
C ALA A 32 3.79 -8.37 0.02
N PHE A 33 5.05 -8.32 -0.44
CA PHE A 33 6.03 -7.36 0.05
C PHE A 33 5.66 -5.92 -0.31
N LEU A 34 5.19 -5.68 -1.53
CA LEU A 34 4.71 -4.35 -1.95
C LEU A 34 3.48 -3.91 -1.15
N SER A 35 2.48 -4.77 -1.02
CA SER A 35 1.27 -4.48 -0.22
C SER A 35 1.62 -4.16 1.24
N MET A 36 2.61 -4.84 1.81
CA MET A 36 3.09 -4.55 3.15
C MET A 36 3.76 -3.17 3.28
N LEU A 37 4.46 -2.71 2.25
CA LEU A 37 5.05 -1.37 2.25
C LEU A 37 3.95 -0.31 2.18
N GLU A 38 2.94 -0.52 1.35
CA GLU A 38 1.75 0.35 1.25
C GLU A 38 1.02 0.44 2.61
N ASP A 39 0.79 -0.69 3.28
CA ASP A 39 0.16 -0.71 4.60
C ASP A 39 0.93 0.13 5.64
N ILE A 40 2.28 0.12 5.58
CA ILE A 40 3.12 0.91 6.48
C ILE A 40 2.96 2.41 6.21
N GLU A 41 2.98 2.80 4.93
CA GLU A 41 2.76 4.20 4.51
C GLU A 41 1.35 4.69 4.91
N ASP A 42 0.33 3.86 4.70
CA ASP A 42 -1.05 4.17 5.07
C ASP A 42 -1.22 4.35 6.59
N VAL A 43 -0.53 3.56 7.40
CA VAL A 43 -0.54 3.74 8.86
C VAL A 43 0.05 5.09 9.25
N GLU A 44 1.10 5.56 8.57
CA GLU A 44 1.65 6.90 8.82
C GLU A 44 0.67 8.00 8.43
N LEU A 45 -0.01 7.85 7.28
CA LEU A 45 -1.07 8.76 6.84
C LEU A 45 -2.20 8.84 7.87
N ILE A 46 -2.66 7.69 8.38
CA ILE A 46 -3.70 7.62 9.41
C ILE A 46 -3.21 8.28 10.70
N ARG A 47 -1.97 8.00 11.14
CA ARG A 47 -1.39 8.62 12.35
C ARG A 47 -1.34 10.14 12.23
N ASP A 48 -0.97 10.66 11.08
CA ASP A 48 -0.93 12.10 10.85
C ASP A 48 -2.34 12.70 10.87
N ARG A 49 -3.29 12.07 10.18
CA ARG A 49 -4.69 12.50 10.17
C ARG A 49 -5.32 12.44 11.56
N MET A 50 -4.94 11.47 12.38
CA MET A 50 -5.37 11.36 13.78
C MET A 50 -4.87 12.50 14.69
N LYS A 51 -3.91 13.32 14.28
CA LYS A 51 -3.55 14.54 15.02
C LYS A 51 -4.63 15.60 14.91
N ASN A 52 -5.27 15.69 13.73
CA ASN A 52 -6.19 16.76 13.38
C ASN A 52 -7.61 16.27 13.08
N TRP A 53 -7.95 14.99 13.28
CA TRP A 53 -9.25 14.44 12.84
C TRP A 53 -10.49 15.17 13.39
N ARG A 54 -10.36 15.85 14.54
CA ARG A 54 -11.42 16.67 15.14
C ARG A 54 -11.58 18.06 14.52
N SER A 55 -10.62 18.53 13.72
CA SER A 55 -10.74 19.80 12.96
C SER A 55 -11.81 19.70 11.87
N LYS A 56 -12.23 18.48 11.51
CA LYS A 56 -13.14 18.18 10.39
C LYS A 56 -12.60 18.62 9.03
N GLU A 57 -11.33 19.01 8.94
CA GLU A 57 -10.69 19.33 7.67
C GLU A 57 -10.64 18.07 6.79
N GLY A 58 -11.05 18.23 5.53
CA GLY A 58 -11.16 17.12 4.58
C GLY A 58 -12.27 16.11 4.90
N TRP A 59 -13.24 16.45 5.77
CA TRP A 59 -14.47 15.69 5.92
C TRP A 59 -15.50 16.18 4.89
N THR A 60 -16.17 15.24 4.24
CA THR A 60 -17.34 15.50 3.41
C THR A 60 -18.54 14.74 3.99
N ARG A 61 -19.75 15.26 3.81
CA ARG A 61 -20.94 14.48 4.14
C ARG A 61 -21.08 13.37 3.11
N TRP A 62 -21.59 12.23 3.55
CA TRP A 62 -21.73 11.07 2.67
C TRP A 62 -22.61 11.39 1.46
N GLU A 63 -23.70 12.14 1.66
CA GLU A 63 -24.63 12.53 0.60
C GLU A 63 -23.97 13.45 -0.45
N ASP A 64 -23.05 14.32 -0.01
CA ASP A 64 -22.32 15.22 -0.91
C ASP A 64 -21.30 14.43 -1.76
N PHE A 65 -20.67 13.42 -1.16
CA PHE A 65 -19.74 12.53 -1.85
C PHE A 65 -20.42 11.61 -2.87
N GLU A 66 -21.59 11.03 -2.53
CA GLU A 66 -22.39 10.25 -3.47
C GLU A 66 -22.77 11.07 -4.70
N THR A 67 -23.24 12.30 -4.47
CA THR A 67 -23.60 13.22 -5.56
C THR A 67 -22.40 13.53 -6.46
N GLU A 68 -21.21 13.73 -5.88
CA GLU A 68 -19.97 13.96 -6.64
C GLU A 68 -19.59 12.74 -7.50
N LEU A 69 -19.68 11.53 -6.94
CA LEU A 69 -19.40 10.29 -7.68
C LEU A 69 -20.36 10.09 -8.85
N GLU A 70 -21.66 10.34 -8.65
CA GLU A 70 -22.66 10.24 -9.72
C GLU A 70 -22.44 11.28 -10.82
N THR A 71 -21.99 12.49 -10.44
CA THR A 71 -21.71 13.58 -11.39
C THR A 71 -20.42 13.35 -12.19
N ASN A 72 -19.39 12.77 -11.54
CA ASN A 72 -18.08 12.51 -12.14
C ASN A 72 -17.91 11.09 -12.70
N ALA A 73 -18.92 10.23 -12.55
CA ALA A 73 -18.93 8.93 -13.20
C ALA A 73 -18.89 9.13 -14.72
N LEU A 74 -17.86 8.59 -15.37
CA LEU A 74 -17.83 8.50 -16.83
C LEU A 74 -19.12 7.82 -17.31
N PRO A 75 -19.76 8.30 -18.40
CA PRO A 75 -20.98 7.68 -18.89
C PRO A 75 -20.71 6.19 -19.12
N THR A 76 -21.56 5.35 -18.54
CA THR A 76 -21.54 3.91 -18.77
C THR A 76 -21.70 3.68 -20.26
N VAL A 77 -20.69 3.09 -20.90
CA VAL A 77 -20.73 2.71 -22.31
C VAL A 77 -21.75 1.58 -22.42
N ASP A 78 -22.88 1.85 -23.09
CA ASP A 78 -23.89 0.84 -23.49
C ASP A 78 -23.28 -0.27 -24.35
#